data_AF-A0A9E4GFA9-F1
#
_entry.id   AF-A0A9E4GFA9-F1
#
_cell.length_a   1.000
_cell.length_b   1.000
_cell.length_c   1.000
_cell.angle_alpha   90.00
_cell.angle_beta   90.00
_cell.angle_gamma   90.00
#
_symmetry.space_group_name_H-M   'P 1'
#
loop_
_entity.id
_entity.type
_entity.pdbx_description
1 polymer ?
#
loop_
_entity_poly.entity_id
_entity_poly.type
_entity_poly.pdbx_seq_one_letter_code
_entity_poly.pdbx_strand_id
1 'polypeptide(L)'
;MTEDSGERHELLIEAELMRPLGGPVALSRKRVTVVGEWEAVGPNAPAQLWVYSIRLDSSESKRTTPDGAYQALQAPSQETVTGSQAWVTILCRFADATDFTPHSVSYYEDLFGSIYPALGHYWNEVSDGNIPDLSGSIVVGWYNLPRPRSYYMYDQDGDGDEDRDVERLREDCIAAGDADQPDT
;
A
#
# COMPACT_ATOMS: atom_id res chain seq x y z
N MET A 1 -11.88 -0.89 17.11
CA MET A 1 -13.06 -1.09 16.23
C MET A 1 -13.66 0.26 15.90
N THR A 2 -14.25 0.38 14.71
CA THR A 2 -15.03 1.56 14.32
C THR A 2 -16.48 1.13 14.13
N GLU A 3 -17.41 1.79 14.80
CA GLU A 3 -18.84 1.57 14.62
C GLU A 3 -19.36 2.21 13.33
N ASP A 4 -20.57 1.85 12.91
CA ASP A 4 -21.24 2.47 11.76
C ASP A 4 -21.48 3.99 11.95
N SER A 5 -21.49 4.46 13.20
CA SER A 5 -21.53 5.88 13.57
C SER A 5 -20.22 6.62 13.30
N GLY A 6 -19.13 5.89 13.04
CA GLY A 6 -17.76 6.41 12.94
C GLY A 6 -17.02 6.50 14.27
N GLU A 7 -17.66 6.18 15.40
CA GLU A 7 -17.03 6.17 16.71
C GLU A 7 -16.00 5.04 16.81
N ARG A 8 -14.85 5.34 17.43
CA ARG A 8 -13.75 4.38 17.59
C ARG A 8 -13.67 3.91 19.04
N HIS A 9 -13.68 2.59 19.21
CA HIS A 9 -13.54 1.94 20.50
C HIS A 9 -12.35 1.00 20.55
N GLU A 10 -11.63 1.03 21.66
CA GLU A 10 -10.58 0.08 21.97
C GLU A 10 -11.20 -1.20 22.53
N LEU A 11 -10.75 -2.34 22.00
CA LEU A 11 -11.25 -3.66 22.37
C LEU A 11 -10.15 -4.41 23.12
N LEU A 12 -10.48 -4.93 24.30
CA LEU A 12 -9.65 -5.90 25.00
C LEU A 12 -10.14 -7.29 24.60
N ILE A 13 -9.32 -7.99 23.82
CA ILE A 13 -9.66 -9.29 23.26
C ILE A 13 -8.59 -10.30 23.67
N GLU A 14 -9.02 -11.37 24.34
CA GLU A 14 -8.12 -12.47 24.68
C GLU A 14 -7.66 -13.22 23.43
N ALA A 15 -6.38 -13.60 23.39
CA ALA A 15 -5.80 -14.29 22.23
C ALA A 15 -6.54 -15.59 21.88
N GLU A 16 -7.06 -16.31 22.88
CA GLU A 16 -7.80 -17.57 22.68
C GLU A 16 -9.09 -17.37 21.88
N LEU A 17 -9.76 -16.23 22.04
CA LEU A 17 -10.96 -15.89 21.29
C LEU A 17 -10.64 -15.59 19.82
N MET A 18 -9.45 -15.08 19.52
CA MET A 18 -9.02 -14.74 18.16
C MET A 18 -8.42 -15.91 17.39
N ARG A 19 -7.82 -16.89 18.06
CA ARG A 19 -7.21 -18.07 17.42
C ARG A 19 -8.12 -18.79 16.42
N PRO A 20 -9.38 -19.15 16.74
CA PRO A 20 -10.26 -19.82 15.79
C PRO A 20 -10.68 -18.93 14.60
N LEU A 21 -10.53 -17.62 14.71
CA LEU A 21 -10.88 -16.64 13.68
C LEU A 21 -9.70 -16.30 12.75
N GLY A 22 -8.54 -16.93 12.95
CA GLY A 22 -7.31 -16.65 12.19
C GLY A 22 -6.49 -15.50 12.75
N GLY A 23 -6.73 -15.09 14.00
CA GLY A 23 -6.03 -13.99 14.65
C GLY A 23 -6.59 -12.60 14.32
N PRO A 24 -6.00 -11.54 14.89
CA PRO A 24 -6.49 -10.17 14.74
C PRO A 24 -6.46 -9.68 13.27
N VAL A 25 -5.41 -10.03 12.53
CA VAL A 25 -5.24 -9.65 11.12
C VAL A 25 -6.36 -10.22 10.24
N ALA A 26 -6.83 -11.43 10.52
CA ALA A 26 -7.92 -12.05 9.77
C ALA A 26 -9.27 -11.34 9.94
N LEU A 27 -9.39 -10.46 10.94
CA LEU A 27 -10.57 -9.62 11.19
C LEU A 27 -10.39 -8.19 10.65
N SER A 28 -9.19 -7.80 10.21
CA SER A 28 -8.94 -6.49 9.60
C SER A 28 -9.94 -6.24 8.45
N ARG A 29 -10.61 -5.09 8.50
CA ARG A 29 -11.60 -4.64 7.50
C ARG A 29 -12.85 -5.53 7.35
N LYS A 30 -13.07 -6.50 8.23
CA LYS A 30 -14.30 -7.30 8.26
C LYS A 30 -15.30 -6.68 9.22
N ARG A 31 -16.58 -6.75 8.87
CA ARG A 31 -17.65 -6.46 9.82
C ARG A 31 -17.77 -7.60 10.81
N VAL A 32 -17.80 -7.23 12.08
CA VAL A 32 -17.90 -8.17 13.18
C VAL A 32 -18.95 -7.67 14.16
N THR A 33 -19.73 -8.59 14.70
CA THR A 33 -20.49 -8.35 15.92
C THR A 33 -19.63 -8.75 17.09
N VAL A 34 -19.37 -7.80 17.98
CA VAL A 34 -18.65 -8.03 19.23
C VAL A 34 -19.63 -7.99 20.39
N VAL A 35 -19.46 -8.89 21.35
CA VAL A 35 -20.22 -8.91 22.59
C VAL A 35 -19.24 -8.87 23.75
N GLY A 36 -19.46 -7.94 24.66
CA GLY A 36 -18.51 -7.62 25.72
C GLY A 36 -19.14 -6.82 26.85
N GLU A 37 -18.31 -6.49 27.83
CA GLU A 37 -18.64 -5.61 28.95
C GLU A 37 -17.72 -4.38 28.94
N TRP A 38 -18.31 -3.20 29.13
CA TRP A 38 -17.55 -1.95 29.20
C TRP A 38 -16.93 -1.79 30.57
N GLU A 39 -15.62 -1.60 30.62
CA GLU A 39 -14.90 -1.30 31.85
C GLU A 39 -14.16 0.04 31.74
N ALA A 40 -14.31 0.88 32.77
CA ALA A 40 -13.56 2.12 32.89
C ALA A 40 -12.13 1.80 33.36
N VAL A 41 -11.14 2.09 32.52
CA VAL A 41 -9.72 1.78 32.80
C VAL A 41 -9.05 2.85 33.68
N GLY A 42 -9.86 3.64 34.39
CA GLY A 42 -9.43 4.71 35.28
C GLY A 42 -10.29 5.97 35.17
N PRO A 43 -10.09 6.95 36.06
CA PRO A 43 -10.96 8.12 36.19
C PRO A 43 -11.00 9.05 34.97
N ASN A 44 -10.01 8.96 34.06
CA ASN A 44 -9.92 9.78 32.84
C ASN A 44 -9.59 8.97 31.57
N ALA A 45 -9.66 7.64 31.63
CA ALA A 45 -9.40 6.79 30.47
C ALA A 45 -10.71 6.51 29.71
N PRO A 46 -10.69 6.41 28.36
CA PRO A 46 -11.85 5.92 27.63
C PRO A 46 -12.19 4.51 28.12
N ALA A 47 -13.49 4.21 28.22
CA ALA A 47 -13.94 2.87 28.57
C ALA A 47 -13.45 1.89 27.49
N GLN A 48 -12.91 0.75 27.92
CA GLN A 48 -12.51 -0.34 27.03
C GLN A 48 -13.57 -1.43 27.08
N LEU A 49 -13.81 -2.08 25.94
CA LEU A 49 -14.76 -3.19 25.86
C LEU A 49 -14.00 -4.51 26.05
N TRP A 50 -14.27 -5.23 27.14
CA TRP A 50 -13.82 -6.59 27.35
C TRP A 50 -14.65 -7.55 26.51
N VAL A 51 -14.04 -8.13 25.49
CA VAL A 51 -14.75 -8.95 24.50
C VAL A 51 -14.70 -10.42 24.87
N TYR A 52 -15.86 -11.03 25.07
CA TYR A 52 -16.00 -12.47 25.29
C TYR A 52 -16.56 -13.23 24.08
N SER A 53 -17.11 -12.51 23.08
CA SER A 53 -17.58 -13.13 21.84
C SER A 53 -17.36 -12.21 20.63
N ILE A 54 -16.84 -12.78 19.55
CA ILE A 54 -16.71 -12.13 18.24
C ILE A 54 -17.35 -13.03 17.20
N ARG A 55 -18.21 -12.46 16.37
CA ARG A 55 -18.77 -13.14 15.21
C ARG A 55 -18.51 -12.32 13.96
N LEU A 56 -18.05 -12.98 12.90
CA LEU A 56 -17.99 -12.38 11.58
C LEU A 56 -19.42 -12.17 11.09
N ASP A 57 -19.76 -10.92 10.76
CA ASP A 57 -21.01 -10.64 10.10
C ASP A 57 -20.84 -10.99 8.61
N SER A 58 -21.19 -12.23 8.30
CA SER A 58 -21.23 -12.73 6.92
C SER A 58 -22.47 -12.26 6.17
N SER A 59 -23.36 -11.48 6.81
CA SER A 59 -24.52 -10.92 6.14
C SER A 59 -24.18 -9.55 5.56
N GLU A 60 -24.29 -9.45 4.23
CA GLU A 60 -24.46 -8.17 3.55
C GLU A 60 -25.59 -7.41 4.27
N SER A 61 -25.29 -6.30 4.95
CA SER A 61 -26.31 -5.44 5.58
C SER A 61 -27.40 -5.10 4.59
N LYS A 62 -28.53 -5.79 4.70
CA LYS A 62 -29.80 -5.41 4.08
C LYS A 62 -30.40 -4.31 4.94
N ARG A 63 -30.28 -3.05 4.51
CA ARG A 63 -31.06 -1.96 5.10
C ARG A 63 -32.44 -1.96 4.44
N THR A 64 -33.47 -2.30 5.20
CA THR A 64 -34.85 -2.30 4.72
C THR A 64 -35.30 -0.86 4.46
N THR A 65 -35.64 -0.53 3.22
CA THR A 65 -36.39 0.70 2.92
C THR A 65 -37.85 0.52 3.35
N PRO A 66 -38.60 1.60 3.67
CA PRO A 66 -40.01 1.49 4.10
C PRO A 66 -40.92 0.74 3.10
N ASP A 67 -40.52 0.66 1.83
CA ASP A 67 -41.29 0.05 0.74
C ASP A 67 -40.91 -1.42 0.44
N GLY A 68 -40.11 -2.06 1.30
CA GLY A 68 -39.79 -3.49 1.20
C GLY A 68 -38.82 -3.85 0.06
N ALA A 69 -38.24 -2.86 -0.63
CA ALA A 69 -37.20 -3.08 -1.62
C ALA A 69 -35.83 -3.22 -0.93
N TYR A 70 -35.17 -4.36 -1.15
CA TYR A 70 -33.78 -4.59 -0.73
C TYR A 70 -32.85 -3.82 -1.67
N GLN A 71 -32.28 -2.71 -1.21
CA GLN A 71 -31.08 -2.14 -1.83
C GLN A 71 -29.89 -2.64 -1.03
N ALA A 72 -29.01 -3.42 -1.66
CA ALA A 72 -27.69 -3.65 -1.11
C ALA A 72 -27.00 -2.29 -1.05
N LEU A 73 -26.67 -1.81 0.16
CA LEU A 73 -25.72 -0.71 0.30
C LEU A 73 -24.37 -1.26 -0.12
N GLN A 74 -24.09 -1.18 -1.42
CA GLN A 74 -22.73 -1.37 -1.90
C GLN A 74 -21.94 -0.19 -1.34
N ALA A 75 -21.10 -0.47 -0.33
CA ALA A 75 -19.92 0.36 -0.13
C ALA A 75 -19.22 0.46 -1.49
N PRO A 76 -18.69 1.63 -1.89
CA PRO A 76 -17.90 1.71 -3.12
C PRO A 76 -16.88 0.58 -3.05
N SER A 77 -16.87 -0.28 -4.06
CA SER A 77 -15.87 -1.34 -4.18
C SER A 77 -14.54 -0.63 -4.42
N GLN A 78 -13.85 -0.24 -3.35
CA GLN A 78 -12.43 0.01 -3.45
C GLN A 78 -11.84 -1.31 -3.92
N GLU A 79 -11.36 -1.34 -5.16
CA GLU A 79 -10.60 -2.48 -5.66
C GLU A 79 -9.50 -2.75 -4.66
N THR A 80 -9.63 -3.89 -3.97
CA THR A 80 -8.65 -4.24 -2.96
C THR A 80 -7.44 -4.72 -3.74
N VAL A 81 -6.35 -3.95 -3.68
CA VAL A 81 -5.06 -4.36 -4.23
C VAL A 81 -4.64 -5.62 -3.47
N THR A 82 -4.60 -6.73 -4.19
CA THR A 82 -4.29 -8.05 -3.66
C THR A 82 -3.43 -8.82 -4.64
N GLY A 83 -2.74 -9.85 -4.16
CA GLY A 83 -1.83 -10.66 -4.97
C GLY A 83 -0.51 -9.95 -5.25
N SER A 84 0.38 -10.69 -5.92
CA SER A 84 1.71 -10.21 -6.28
C SER A 84 1.63 -8.94 -7.14
N GLN A 85 2.46 -7.94 -6.81
CA GLN A 85 2.50 -6.65 -7.52
C GLN A 85 3.83 -6.50 -8.25
N ALA A 86 3.80 -6.64 -9.58
CA ALA A 86 4.99 -6.47 -10.42
C ALA A 86 5.21 -4.99 -10.76
N TRP A 87 6.46 -4.53 -10.65
CA TRP A 87 6.89 -3.18 -10.99
C TRP A 87 8.03 -3.19 -12.00
N VAL A 88 8.04 -2.22 -12.91
CA VAL A 88 9.20 -1.96 -13.77
C VAL A 88 9.96 -0.76 -13.21
N THR A 89 11.24 -0.94 -12.91
CA THR A 89 12.14 0.13 -12.48
C THR A 89 13.16 0.39 -13.56
N ILE A 90 13.13 1.60 -14.14
CA ILE A 90 14.08 2.03 -15.17
C ILE A 90 15.11 2.95 -14.51
N LEU A 91 16.38 2.57 -14.54
CA LEU A 91 17.45 3.40 -14.00
C LEU A 91 17.99 4.30 -15.10
N CYS A 92 18.00 5.61 -14.84
CA CYS A 92 18.46 6.63 -15.78
C CYS A 92 19.44 7.58 -15.11
N ARG A 93 20.44 8.03 -15.89
CA ARG A 93 21.45 9.01 -15.47
C ARG A 93 21.58 10.12 -16.50
N PHE A 94 22.00 11.30 -16.05
CA PHE A 94 22.09 12.48 -16.90
C PHE A 94 23.22 12.37 -17.94
N ALA A 95 23.06 13.04 -19.09
CA ALA A 95 24.04 13.02 -20.18
C ALA A 95 25.42 13.55 -19.79
N ASP A 96 25.47 14.41 -18.76
CA ASP A 96 26.67 15.04 -18.21
C ASP A 96 27.25 14.31 -16.98
N ALA A 97 26.67 13.16 -16.60
CA ALA A 97 27.09 12.34 -15.46
C ALA A 97 27.05 10.83 -15.78
N THR A 98 27.49 10.44 -16.98
CA THR A 98 27.40 9.06 -17.47
C THR A 98 28.40 8.09 -16.83
N ASP A 99 29.36 8.57 -16.06
CA ASP A 99 30.31 7.76 -15.30
C ASP A 99 29.84 7.46 -13.87
N PHE A 100 28.72 8.08 -13.46
CA PHE A 100 28.18 7.94 -12.12
C PHE A 100 26.94 7.02 -12.10
N THR A 101 27.04 5.94 -11.34
CA THR A 101 25.93 5.05 -10.99
C THR A 101 26.02 4.76 -9.50
N PRO A 102 25.11 5.26 -8.65
CA PRO A 102 25.20 5.10 -7.19
C PRO A 102 25.37 3.64 -6.74
N HIS A 103 24.63 2.74 -7.38
CA HIS A 103 24.68 1.30 -7.13
C HIS A 103 24.52 0.50 -8.43
N SER A 104 24.88 -0.78 -8.41
CA SER A 104 24.63 -1.70 -9.52
C SER A 104 23.14 -1.94 -9.73
N VAL A 105 22.75 -2.40 -10.91
CA VAL A 105 21.37 -2.87 -11.19
C VAL A 105 20.92 -3.90 -10.16
N SER A 106 21.80 -4.87 -9.84
CA SER A 106 21.52 -5.95 -8.87
C SER A 106 21.17 -5.44 -7.48
N TYR A 107 21.75 -4.31 -7.04
CA TYR A 107 21.39 -3.72 -5.75
C TYR A 107 19.91 -3.33 -5.71
N TYR A 108 19.40 -2.76 -6.80
CA TYR A 108 17.99 -2.39 -6.90
C TYR A 108 17.09 -3.62 -7.11
N GLU A 109 17.55 -4.65 -7.83
CA GLU A 109 16.82 -5.93 -7.94
C GLU A 109 16.61 -6.55 -6.55
N ASP A 110 17.65 -6.57 -5.72
CA ASP A 110 17.59 -7.09 -4.36
C ASP A 110 16.59 -6.32 -3.48
N LEU A 111 16.37 -5.01 -3.73
CA LEU A 111 15.36 -4.21 -3.02
C LEU A 111 13.93 -4.71 -3.25
N PHE A 112 13.64 -5.38 -4.37
CA PHE A 112 12.30 -5.93 -4.64
C PHE A 112 12.08 -7.32 -4.02
N GLY A 113 13.09 -7.88 -3.34
CA GLY A 113 13.01 -9.16 -2.66
C GLY A 113 11.92 -9.23 -1.57
N SER A 114 11.62 -10.45 -1.12
CA SER A 114 10.62 -10.70 -0.07
C SER A 114 11.22 -10.91 1.33
N ILE A 115 12.54 -10.79 1.47
CA ILE A 115 13.26 -11.00 2.73
C ILE A 115 13.60 -9.62 3.33
N TYR A 116 13.36 -9.44 4.63
CA TYR A 116 13.75 -8.22 5.33
C TYR A 116 15.22 -7.85 5.06
N PRO A 117 15.54 -6.58 4.70
CA PRO A 117 14.70 -5.39 4.75
C PRO A 117 14.08 -4.96 3.39
N ALA A 118 13.92 -5.89 2.44
CA ALA A 118 13.46 -5.57 1.09
C ALA A 118 11.97 -5.13 1.03
N LEU A 119 11.60 -4.47 -0.07
CA LEU A 119 10.28 -3.88 -0.29
C LEU A 119 9.17 -4.92 -0.29
N GLY A 120 9.40 -6.12 -0.83
CA GLY A 120 8.40 -7.19 -0.81
C GLY A 120 8.04 -7.62 0.60
N HIS A 121 9.01 -7.65 1.52
CA HIS A 121 8.74 -7.88 2.94
C HIS A 121 7.90 -6.75 3.53
N TYR A 122 8.29 -5.50 3.30
CA TYR A 122 7.56 -4.33 3.78
C TYR A 122 6.10 -4.34 3.32
N TRP A 123 5.86 -4.55 2.02
CA TRP A 123 4.51 -4.55 1.46
C TRP A 123 3.68 -5.73 1.96
N ASN A 124 4.29 -6.89 2.20
CA ASN A 124 3.62 -8.00 2.87
C ASN A 124 3.10 -7.59 4.25
N GLU A 125 3.96 -6.99 5.09
CA GLU A 125 3.60 -6.60 6.45
C GLU A 125 2.52 -5.50 6.47
N VAL A 126 2.72 -4.39 5.76
CA VAL A 126 1.80 -3.24 5.86
C VAL A 126 0.47 -3.49 5.15
N SER A 127 0.42 -4.47 4.25
CA SER A 127 -0.81 -4.88 3.59
C SER A 127 -1.53 -6.02 4.31
N ASP A 128 -1.07 -6.47 5.48
CA ASP A 128 -1.63 -7.62 6.18
C ASP A 128 -1.64 -8.89 5.29
N GLY A 129 -0.59 -9.08 4.47
CA GLY A 129 -0.44 -10.20 3.54
C GLY A 129 -1.28 -10.11 2.25
N ASN A 130 -1.98 -9.00 2.00
CA ASN A 130 -2.74 -8.82 0.76
C ASN A 130 -1.83 -8.67 -0.46
N ILE A 131 -0.67 -8.03 -0.31
CA ILE A 131 0.42 -7.98 -1.29
C ILE A 131 1.51 -8.93 -0.77
N PRO A 132 1.47 -10.23 -1.13
CA PRO A 132 2.37 -11.21 -0.53
C PRO A 132 3.84 -10.99 -0.91
N ASP A 133 4.09 -10.47 -2.11
CA ASP A 133 5.40 -10.26 -2.69
C ASP A 133 5.33 -9.30 -3.90
N LEU A 134 6.49 -9.00 -4.49
CA LEU A 134 6.63 -8.18 -5.70
C LEU A 134 7.17 -8.99 -6.89
N SER A 135 6.86 -10.29 -6.94
CA SER A 135 7.33 -11.18 -8.00
C SER A 135 6.97 -10.66 -9.39
N GLY A 136 7.86 -10.85 -10.36
CA GLY A 136 7.72 -10.31 -11.71
C GLY A 136 8.15 -8.85 -11.85
N SER A 137 8.55 -8.19 -10.75
CA SER A 137 9.25 -6.91 -10.87
C SER A 137 10.58 -7.07 -11.59
N ILE A 138 10.92 -6.08 -12.41
CA ILE A 138 12.18 -6.02 -13.15
C ILE A 138 12.86 -4.68 -12.93
N VAL A 139 14.18 -4.71 -12.88
CA VAL A 139 15.01 -3.50 -12.89
C VAL A 139 15.85 -3.54 -14.15
N VAL A 140 15.86 -2.44 -14.89
CA VAL A 140 16.58 -2.34 -16.15
C VAL A 140 17.58 -1.19 -16.16
N GLY A 141 18.76 -1.52 -16.67
CA GLY A 141 19.71 -0.58 -17.27
C GLY A 141 20.39 0.41 -16.33
N TRP A 142 21.11 1.31 -16.99
CA TRP A 142 21.49 2.65 -16.54
C TRP A 142 21.53 3.48 -17.82
N TYR A 143 20.35 3.91 -18.27
CA TYR A 143 20.19 4.59 -19.55
C TYR A 143 20.70 6.03 -19.46
N ASN A 144 21.44 6.46 -20.47
CA ASN A 144 21.88 7.84 -20.58
C ASN A 144 20.73 8.67 -21.14
N LEU A 145 20.25 9.61 -20.34
CA LEU A 145 19.29 10.60 -20.81
C LEU A 145 19.91 11.47 -21.93
N PRO A 146 19.10 11.99 -22.87
CA PRO A 146 19.61 12.77 -24.01
C PRO A 146 20.07 14.18 -23.64
N ARG A 147 19.74 14.67 -22.43
CA ARG A 147 20.04 16.03 -21.98
C ARG A 147 20.84 16.04 -20.67
N PRO A 148 21.58 17.13 -20.38
CA PRO A 148 22.29 17.29 -19.10
C PRO A 148 21.31 17.51 -17.94
N ARG A 149 21.79 17.38 -16.69
CA ARG A 149 20.99 17.60 -15.47
C ARG A 149 20.22 18.91 -15.49
N SER A 150 20.83 20.01 -15.95
CA SER A 150 20.23 21.35 -15.97
C SER A 150 19.00 21.49 -16.87
N TYR A 151 18.75 20.53 -17.77
CA TYR A 151 17.52 20.49 -18.57
C TYR A 151 16.32 19.95 -17.77
N TYR A 152 16.59 19.09 -16.80
CA TYR A 152 15.60 18.42 -15.95
C TYR A 152 15.47 19.04 -14.56
N MET A 153 16.51 19.73 -14.12
CA MET A 153 16.59 20.38 -12.81
C MET A 153 16.77 21.88 -13.02
N TYR A 154 15.69 22.62 -12.84
CA TYR A 154 15.63 24.07 -13.03
C TYR A 154 14.48 24.65 -12.20
N ASP A 155 14.59 25.93 -11.89
CA ASP A 155 13.55 26.69 -11.21
C ASP A 155 12.31 26.83 -12.12
N GLN A 156 11.26 26.06 -11.83
CA GLN A 156 10.07 25.99 -12.69
C GLN A 156 9.08 27.12 -12.40
N ASP A 157 9.02 27.60 -11.17
CA ASP A 157 8.03 28.58 -10.72
C ASP A 157 8.63 29.98 -10.45
N GLY A 158 9.94 30.13 -10.54
CA GLY A 158 10.67 31.38 -10.39
C GLY A 158 10.99 31.75 -8.95
N ASP A 159 10.92 30.81 -8.01
CA ASP A 159 11.16 31.06 -6.58
C ASP A 159 12.65 31.10 -6.19
N GLY A 160 13.53 30.72 -7.12
CA GLY A 160 14.98 30.68 -6.95
C GLY A 160 15.54 29.33 -6.49
N ASP A 161 14.69 28.33 -6.24
CA ASP A 161 15.08 26.96 -5.92
C ASP A 161 14.99 26.04 -7.15
N GLU A 162 15.84 25.01 -7.22
CA GLU A 162 15.77 24.05 -8.33
C GLU A 162 14.64 23.05 -8.13
N ASP A 163 13.71 22.99 -9.09
CA ASP A 163 12.71 21.94 -9.16
C ASP A 163 13.14 20.78 -10.05
N ARG A 164 12.51 19.63 -9.83
CA ARG A 164 12.61 18.47 -10.71
C ARG A 164 11.45 18.46 -11.70
N ASP A 165 11.76 18.59 -12.99
CA ASP A 165 10.78 18.34 -14.06
C ASP A 165 10.59 16.83 -14.24
N VAL A 166 9.62 16.28 -13.50
CA VAL A 166 9.29 14.85 -13.49
C VAL A 166 8.72 14.39 -14.84
N GLU A 167 8.10 15.29 -15.60
CA GLU A 167 7.54 14.97 -16.91
C GLU A 167 8.65 14.65 -17.91
N ARG A 168 9.58 15.60 -18.10
CA ARG A 168 10.73 15.41 -18.99
C ARG A 168 11.58 14.21 -18.60
N LEU A 169 11.82 14.04 -17.29
CA LEU A 169 12.56 12.89 -16.80
C LEU A 169 11.89 11.58 -17.13
N ARG A 170 10.56 11.50 -16.95
CA ARG A 170 9.81 10.28 -17.22
C ARG A 170 9.79 9.96 -18.71
N GLU A 171 9.47 10.92 -19.55
CA GLU A 171 9.41 10.74 -21.00
C GLU A 171 10.75 10.27 -21.57
N ASP A 172 11.83 10.98 -21.26
CA ASP A 172 13.16 10.64 -21.79
C ASP A 172 13.70 9.32 -21.22
N CYS A 173 13.41 9.01 -19.95
CA CYS A 173 13.87 7.77 -19.33
C CYS A 173 13.12 6.54 -19.88
N ILE A 174 11.81 6.65 -20.09
CA ILE A 174 11.01 5.59 -20.74
C ILE A 174 11.48 5.40 -22.19
N ALA A 175 11.62 6.48 -22.95
CA ALA A 175 12.07 6.40 -24.35
C ALA A 175 13.45 5.75 -24.48
N ALA A 176 14.37 6.01 -23.54
CA ALA A 176 15.68 5.38 -23.52
C ALA A 176 15.62 3.87 -23.19
N GLY A 177 14.70 3.47 -22.31
CA GLY A 177 14.45 2.05 -22.01
C GLY A 177 13.76 1.30 -23.16
N ASP A 178 12.78 1.93 -23.83
CA ASP A 178 12.06 1.35 -24.96
C ASP A 178 13.01 1.05 -26.14
N ALA A 179 13.97 1.95 -26.40
CA ALA A 179 14.95 1.78 -27.47
C ALA A 179 15.91 0.59 -27.28
N ASP A 180 15.99 0.03 -26.07
CA ASP A 180 16.82 -1.13 -25.72
C ASP A 180 16.08 -2.46 -25.90
N GLN A 181 14.75 -2.45 -26.03
CA GLN A 181 13.99 -3.68 -26.29
C GLN A 181 14.14 -4.11 -27.75
N PRO A 182 14.46 -5.40 -28.02
CA PRO A 182 14.42 -5.92 -29.38
C PRO A 182 12.97 -5.96 -29.89
N ASP A 183 12.73 -5.47 -31.11
CA ASP A 183 11.46 -5.63 -31.82
C ASP A 183 11.04 -7.11 -31.78
N THR A 184 9.88 -7.38 -31.16
CA THR A 184 9.29 -8.73 -31.08
C THR A 184 8.28 -8.97 -32.19
#